data_AF-A0A2P8HJ93-F1
#
_entry.id   AF-A0A2P8HJ93-F1
#
_cell.length_a   1.000
_cell.length_b   1.000
_cell.length_c   1.000
_cell.angle_alpha   90.00
_cell.angle_beta   90.00
_cell.angle_gamma   90.00
#
_symmetry.space_group_name_H-M   'P 1'
#
loop_
_entity.id
_entity.type
_entity.pdbx_description
1 polymer ?
#
loop_
_entity_poly.entity_id
_entity_poly.type
_entity_poly.pdbx_seq_one_letter_code
_entity_poly.pdbx_strand_id
1 'polypeptide(L)'
;MYKTLYLSLFLLFHVLWVNAGIFDITRYGARPDGVTICTRAIQQAINDCSKAGGGTILIPTGIFYTGTIYLKDRVTLYLDKGAVLSGSRDSADYPANSPQTLRCLDTHFPHGGPQRNFALIYAEGKEDISILGEGTINGNGDYSGWQRGDNAPNRPKLIFFISCRKVAVKNVSLVNSAFWMEDYLGCDGVEIEGIHVINHGNWNVDGIDIDSKNVIVRGCFIDSDDDAICLKSYIRDRPCENVTITNCVVASNCNAIKFGTPGYGGFKNITVTNCTVSACTIDQLRQREKKYPNITASPASESGVSLECVDGGKMDGITIDNITIHSTLTPLFIRLGNRHAKMITDTATHIPCLRNVIISNIIADGHSHRTSSITGFPGAYVENVQIHHIILDLDGGGSIAERNVSSVKENDEGYPSPEMFGQSLPASAFFIRHVNGIKIDDVWINLARNDARYAVVLDDVHFAYLRNLYIKNGDGKTRIIAPENIKMSSSEEVYLADGKIK
;
A
#
# COMPACT_ATOMS: atom_id res chain seq x y z
N MET A 1 -72.08 -4.44 -40.52
CA MET A 1 -70.97 -5.42 -40.65
C MET A 1 -69.65 -4.66 -40.65
N TYR A 2 -69.02 -4.49 -39.50
CA TYR A 2 -67.63 -4.04 -39.39
C TYR A 2 -66.89 -5.13 -38.59
N LYS A 3 -65.94 -5.82 -39.24
CA LYS A 3 -65.08 -6.82 -38.60
C LYS A 3 -63.79 -6.12 -38.20
N THR A 4 -63.57 -5.97 -36.89
CA THR A 4 -62.30 -5.53 -36.32
C THR A 4 -61.40 -6.75 -36.14
N LEU A 5 -60.24 -6.76 -36.79
CA LEU A 5 -59.23 -7.82 -36.70
C LEU A 5 -58.23 -7.45 -35.59
N TYR A 6 -58.23 -8.19 -34.47
CA TYR A 6 -57.18 -8.08 -33.46
C TYR A 6 -56.03 -9.02 -33.82
N LEU A 7 -54.86 -8.45 -34.14
CA LEU A 7 -53.61 -9.18 -34.31
C LEU A 7 -52.84 -9.12 -32.98
N SER A 8 -52.88 -10.20 -32.20
CA SER A 8 -52.09 -10.34 -30.98
C SER A 8 -50.65 -10.73 -31.32
N LEU A 9 -49.71 -9.81 -31.11
CA LEU A 9 -48.26 -10.04 -31.21
C LEU A 9 -47.78 -10.75 -29.93
N PHE A 10 -47.39 -12.03 -30.02
CA PHE A 10 -46.68 -12.73 -28.95
C PHE A 10 -45.19 -12.35 -29.02
N LEU A 11 -44.70 -11.55 -28.07
CA LEU A 11 -43.25 -11.37 -27.84
C LEU A 11 -42.72 -12.61 -27.11
N LEU A 12 -42.01 -13.47 -27.83
CA LEU A 12 -41.21 -14.56 -27.26
C LEU A 12 -39.91 -13.96 -26.67
N PHE A 13 -39.88 -13.73 -25.36
CA PHE A 13 -38.63 -13.51 -24.63
C PHE A 13 -37.82 -14.82 -24.65
N HIS A 14 -36.83 -14.90 -25.55
CA HIS A 14 -35.81 -15.93 -25.46
C HIS A 14 -34.84 -15.55 -24.34
N VAL A 15 -34.95 -16.24 -23.21
CA VAL A 15 -33.90 -16.24 -22.20
C VAL A 15 -32.74 -17.03 -22.80
N LEU A 16 -31.79 -16.32 -23.40
CA LEU A 16 -30.52 -16.90 -23.84
C LEU A 16 -29.74 -17.27 -22.58
N TRP A 17 -29.71 -18.56 -22.27
CA TRP A 17 -28.76 -19.11 -21.31
C TRP A 17 -27.36 -18.99 -21.92
N VAL A 18 -26.60 -17.98 -21.48
CA VAL A 18 -25.17 -17.87 -21.79
C VAL A 18 -24.46 -18.91 -20.92
N ASN A 19 -24.18 -20.07 -21.50
CA ASN A 19 -23.30 -21.04 -20.86
C ASN A 19 -21.87 -20.50 -21.04
N ALA A 20 -21.22 -20.09 -19.94
CA ALA A 20 -19.86 -19.58 -19.99
C ALA A 20 -18.92 -20.69 -20.52
N GLY A 21 -18.32 -20.45 -21.68
CA GLY A 21 -17.45 -21.44 -22.32
C GLY A 21 -16.16 -21.66 -21.54
N ILE A 22 -15.70 -22.90 -21.46
CA ILE A 22 -14.39 -23.25 -20.90
C ILE A 22 -13.40 -23.46 -22.06
N PHE A 23 -12.28 -22.75 -22.00
CA PHE A 23 -11.21 -22.74 -22.98
C PHE A 23 -9.93 -23.28 -22.32
N ASP A 24 -9.76 -24.60 -22.38
CA ASP A 24 -8.59 -25.30 -21.84
C ASP A 24 -7.35 -25.06 -22.71
N ILE A 25 -6.31 -24.45 -22.13
CA ILE A 25 -5.09 -24.07 -22.86
C ILE A 25 -4.35 -25.27 -23.49
N THR A 26 -4.54 -26.48 -22.97
CA THR A 26 -3.90 -27.69 -23.54
C THR A 26 -4.49 -28.05 -24.90
N ARG A 27 -5.78 -27.73 -25.13
CA ARG A 27 -6.43 -27.88 -26.44
C ARG A 27 -5.92 -26.86 -27.47
N TYR A 28 -5.31 -25.78 -26.98
CA TYR A 28 -4.61 -24.78 -27.79
C TYR A 28 -3.12 -25.11 -27.99
N GLY A 29 -2.65 -26.25 -27.47
CA GLY A 29 -1.28 -26.72 -27.62
C GLY A 29 -0.31 -26.27 -26.52
N ALA A 30 -0.80 -25.69 -25.42
CA ALA A 30 0.02 -25.44 -24.24
C ALA A 30 0.48 -26.75 -23.61
N ARG A 31 1.75 -26.84 -23.19
CA ARG A 31 2.35 -28.05 -22.63
C ARG A 31 2.72 -27.84 -21.15
N PRO A 32 2.31 -28.74 -20.24
CA PRO A 32 2.57 -28.63 -18.80
C PRO A 32 3.98 -29.15 -18.41
N ASP A 33 5.01 -28.87 -19.20
CA ASP A 33 6.36 -29.42 -19.03
C ASP A 33 7.35 -28.47 -18.34
N GLY A 34 6.93 -27.23 -18.03
CA GLY A 34 7.76 -26.20 -17.42
C GLY A 34 8.90 -25.67 -18.29
N VAL A 35 8.95 -26.02 -19.58
CA VAL A 35 10.05 -25.65 -20.50
C VAL A 35 9.50 -25.06 -21.80
N THR A 36 8.43 -25.62 -22.36
CA THR A 36 7.80 -25.14 -23.59
C THR A 36 7.12 -23.79 -23.34
N ILE A 37 7.51 -22.77 -24.12
CA ILE A 37 6.86 -21.46 -24.08
C ILE A 37 5.43 -21.55 -24.63
N CYS A 38 4.44 -21.27 -23.78
CA CYS A 38 3.01 -21.46 -24.03
C CYS A 38 2.29 -20.16 -24.42
N THR A 39 3.00 -19.03 -24.53
CA THR A 39 2.42 -17.69 -24.73
C THR A 39 1.40 -17.65 -25.87
N ARG A 40 1.74 -18.23 -27.02
CA ARG A 40 0.86 -18.23 -28.20
C ARG A 40 -0.42 -19.04 -27.96
N ALA A 41 -0.30 -20.21 -27.34
CA ALA A 41 -1.44 -21.08 -27.04
C ALA A 41 -2.41 -20.41 -26.06
N ILE A 42 -1.87 -19.84 -24.97
CA ILE A 42 -2.65 -19.14 -23.95
C ILE A 42 -3.31 -17.89 -24.55
N GLN A 43 -2.57 -17.09 -25.32
CA GLN A 43 -3.13 -15.88 -25.94
C GLN A 43 -4.23 -16.22 -26.96
N GLN A 44 -4.09 -17.31 -27.70
CA GLN A 44 -5.13 -17.76 -28.63
C GLN A 44 -6.40 -18.18 -27.88
N ALA A 45 -6.27 -18.91 -26.78
CA ALA A 45 -7.40 -19.26 -25.92
C ALA A 45 -8.13 -18.02 -25.40
N ILE A 46 -7.39 -17.01 -24.91
CA ILE A 46 -7.94 -15.71 -24.46
C ILE A 46 -8.71 -15.02 -25.59
N ASN A 47 -8.13 -14.96 -26.79
CA ASN A 47 -8.75 -14.29 -27.94
C ASN A 47 -10.07 -14.97 -28.34
N ASP A 48 -10.09 -16.30 -28.40
CA ASP A 48 -11.28 -17.06 -28.79
C ASP A 48 -12.36 -16.99 -27.71
N CYS A 49 -11.98 -17.02 -26.44
CA CYS A 49 -12.88 -16.84 -25.30
C CYS A 49 -13.60 -15.50 -25.35
N SER A 50 -12.85 -14.40 -25.51
CA SER A 50 -13.46 -13.07 -25.60
C SER A 50 -14.32 -12.91 -26.86
N LYS A 51 -13.89 -13.48 -28.00
CA LYS A 51 -14.66 -13.50 -29.25
C LYS A 51 -15.97 -14.27 -29.12
N ALA A 52 -16.01 -15.31 -28.29
CA ALA A 52 -17.22 -16.06 -27.98
C ALA A 52 -18.18 -15.33 -27.02
N GLY A 53 -17.83 -14.12 -26.57
CA GLY A 53 -18.63 -13.32 -25.66
C GLY A 53 -18.14 -13.35 -24.22
N GLY A 54 -17.07 -14.08 -23.91
CA GLY A 54 -16.51 -14.25 -22.58
C GLY A 54 -16.57 -15.71 -22.10
N GLY A 55 -15.95 -15.96 -20.95
CA GLY A 55 -15.84 -17.29 -20.37
C GLY A 55 -14.55 -17.49 -19.60
N THR A 56 -14.19 -18.75 -19.40
CA THR A 56 -13.08 -19.16 -18.54
C THR A 56 -11.95 -19.77 -19.36
N ILE A 57 -10.77 -19.21 -19.24
CA ILE A 57 -9.51 -19.85 -19.65
C ILE A 57 -9.09 -20.78 -18.52
N LEU A 58 -9.08 -22.07 -18.78
CA LEU A 58 -8.65 -23.07 -17.80
C LEU A 58 -7.15 -23.32 -17.97
N ILE A 59 -6.38 -23.03 -16.92
CA ILE A 59 -5.00 -23.50 -16.75
C ILE A 59 -5.05 -24.72 -15.82
N PRO A 60 -4.94 -25.95 -16.35
CA PRO A 60 -5.04 -27.16 -15.54
C PRO A 60 -3.77 -27.38 -14.70
N THR A 61 -3.76 -28.42 -13.86
CA THR A 61 -2.56 -28.82 -13.11
C THR A 61 -1.36 -29.04 -14.04
N GLY A 62 -0.19 -28.52 -13.64
CA GLY A 62 1.05 -28.57 -14.43
C GLY A 62 1.79 -27.24 -14.45
N ILE A 63 3.00 -27.22 -14.99
CA ILE A 63 3.82 -26.00 -15.09
C ILE A 63 3.79 -25.49 -16.53
N PHE A 64 3.25 -24.30 -16.73
CA PHE A 64 3.14 -23.64 -18.04
C PHE A 64 4.03 -22.40 -18.07
N TYR A 65 5.08 -22.46 -18.88
CA TYR A 65 6.00 -21.35 -19.04
C TYR A 65 5.47 -20.34 -20.06
N THR A 66 5.46 -19.04 -19.78
CA THR A 66 4.88 -18.03 -20.68
C THR A 66 5.56 -16.68 -20.60
N GLY A 67 5.57 -15.95 -21.72
CA GLY A 67 5.77 -14.50 -21.77
C GLY A 67 4.49 -13.74 -21.43
N THR A 68 4.47 -12.45 -21.75
CA THR A 68 3.30 -11.59 -21.52
C THR A 68 2.04 -12.15 -22.18
N ILE A 69 0.96 -12.23 -21.41
CA ILE A 69 -0.39 -12.50 -21.89
C ILE A 69 -1.29 -11.27 -21.66
N TYR A 70 -2.21 -11.05 -22.59
CA TYR A 70 -3.09 -9.89 -22.64
C TYR A 70 -4.53 -10.32 -22.40
N LEU A 71 -5.10 -9.95 -21.25
CA LEU A 71 -6.51 -10.20 -20.98
C LEU A 71 -7.41 -9.33 -21.88
N LYS A 72 -8.63 -9.84 -22.09
CA LYS A 72 -9.67 -9.24 -22.93
C LYS A 72 -10.98 -9.19 -22.13
N ASP A 73 -11.97 -8.45 -22.63
CA ASP A 73 -13.24 -8.29 -21.93
C ASP A 73 -13.92 -9.64 -21.65
N ARG A 74 -14.53 -9.75 -20.46
CA ARG A 74 -15.32 -10.92 -20.00
C ARG A 74 -14.50 -12.22 -19.92
N VAL A 75 -13.19 -12.11 -19.68
CA VAL A 75 -12.30 -13.27 -19.58
C VAL A 75 -11.91 -13.50 -18.12
N THR A 76 -12.20 -14.71 -17.65
CA THR A 76 -11.67 -15.27 -16.40
C THR A 76 -10.48 -16.17 -16.70
N LEU A 77 -9.31 -15.87 -16.15
CA LEU A 77 -8.18 -16.79 -16.08
C LEU A 77 -8.33 -17.64 -14.82
N TYR A 78 -8.61 -18.93 -14.96
CA TYR A 78 -8.79 -19.84 -13.82
C TYR A 78 -7.62 -20.83 -13.73
N LEU A 79 -6.93 -20.81 -12.59
CA LEU A 79 -5.81 -21.70 -12.31
C LEU A 79 -6.27 -22.84 -11.39
N ASP A 80 -6.29 -24.06 -11.93
CA ASP A 80 -6.56 -25.24 -11.12
C ASP A 80 -5.53 -25.39 -10.00
N LYS A 81 -5.93 -26.09 -8.94
CA LYS A 81 -5.00 -26.48 -7.88
C LYS A 81 -3.81 -27.24 -8.46
N GLY A 82 -2.60 -26.80 -8.11
CA GLY A 82 -1.35 -27.35 -8.64
C GLY A 82 -0.98 -26.89 -10.05
N ALA A 83 -1.77 -26.00 -10.66
CA ALA A 83 -1.33 -25.26 -11.84
C ALA A 83 -0.27 -24.23 -11.45
N VAL A 84 0.77 -24.09 -12.26
CA VAL A 84 1.80 -23.05 -12.14
C VAL A 84 1.92 -22.32 -13.46
N LEU A 85 1.50 -21.06 -13.50
CA LEU A 85 1.80 -20.15 -14.61
C LEU A 85 3.14 -19.47 -14.31
N SER A 86 4.19 -19.86 -15.05
CA SER A 86 5.58 -19.47 -14.77
C SER A 86 6.07 -18.47 -15.82
N GLY A 87 6.47 -17.28 -15.39
CA GLY A 87 6.93 -16.21 -16.27
C GLY A 87 8.28 -16.51 -16.91
N SER A 88 8.45 -16.14 -18.18
CA SER A 88 9.71 -16.30 -18.89
C SER A 88 10.87 -15.58 -18.20
N ARG A 89 12.07 -16.11 -18.36
CA ARG A 89 13.36 -15.55 -17.94
C ARG A 89 14.04 -14.79 -19.07
N ASP A 90 13.47 -14.82 -20.28
CA ASP A 90 13.94 -14.04 -21.42
C ASP A 90 13.21 -12.70 -21.47
N SER A 91 13.97 -11.59 -21.47
CA SER A 91 13.41 -10.25 -21.63
C SER A 91 12.70 -10.02 -22.96
N ALA A 92 13.02 -10.78 -24.01
CA ALA A 92 12.34 -10.67 -25.30
C ALA A 92 10.86 -11.12 -25.24
N ASP A 93 10.49 -11.93 -24.25
CA ASP A 93 9.12 -12.41 -24.04
C ASP A 93 8.21 -11.39 -23.34
N TYR A 94 8.76 -10.23 -22.96
CA TYR A 94 8.05 -9.12 -22.32
C TYR A 94 8.10 -7.88 -23.22
N PRO A 95 7.12 -7.69 -24.12
CA PRO A 95 7.02 -6.45 -24.87
C PRO A 95 6.74 -5.25 -23.95
N ALA A 96 7.31 -4.10 -24.32
CA ALA A 96 7.02 -2.84 -23.65
C ALA A 96 5.58 -2.42 -23.95
N ASN A 97 4.74 -2.29 -22.91
CA ASN A 97 3.35 -1.87 -23.09
C ASN A 97 3.25 -0.35 -23.19
N SER A 98 2.56 0.20 -24.18
CA SER A 98 2.42 1.66 -24.35
C SER A 98 0.99 2.08 -24.01
N PRO A 99 0.67 2.46 -22.76
CA PRO A 99 -0.71 2.74 -22.37
C PRO A 99 -1.28 3.91 -23.18
N GLN A 100 -2.53 3.75 -23.61
CA GLN A 100 -3.26 4.72 -24.44
C GLN A 100 -4.38 5.42 -23.67
N THR A 101 -4.85 4.81 -22.58
CA THR A 101 -6.04 5.26 -21.83
C THR A 101 -5.75 6.38 -20.84
N LEU A 102 -4.50 6.52 -20.39
CA LEU A 102 -4.09 7.54 -19.43
C LEU A 102 -3.02 8.43 -20.07
N ARG A 103 -3.33 9.72 -20.27
CA ARG A 103 -2.48 10.67 -21.02
C ARG A 103 -1.43 11.40 -20.17
N CYS A 104 -1.41 11.18 -18.85
CA CYS A 104 -0.51 11.85 -17.92
C CYS A 104 0.21 10.81 -17.06
N LEU A 105 1.12 10.07 -17.68
CA LEU A 105 1.92 9.05 -17.01
C LEU A 105 3.41 9.41 -16.99
N ASP A 106 3.80 10.68 -17.15
CA ASP A 106 5.22 11.06 -17.23
C ASP A 106 6.05 10.58 -16.01
N THR A 107 5.41 10.30 -14.87
CA THR A 107 6.05 9.71 -13.67
C THR A 107 6.07 8.18 -13.65
N HIS A 108 5.16 7.50 -14.37
CA HIS A 108 5.13 6.03 -14.54
C HIS A 108 5.93 5.58 -15.77
N PHE A 109 5.93 6.40 -16.82
CA PHE A 109 6.57 6.22 -18.14
C PHE A 109 7.21 7.53 -18.60
N PRO A 110 8.36 7.92 -18.04
CA PRO A 110 9.07 9.11 -18.52
C PRO A 110 9.38 8.97 -20.01
N HIS A 111 8.98 9.96 -20.83
CA HIS A 111 9.29 10.01 -22.26
C HIS A 111 10.81 9.98 -22.48
N GLY A 112 11.31 8.99 -23.24
CA GLY A 112 12.75 8.78 -23.44
C GLY A 112 13.49 8.19 -22.23
N GLY A 113 12.75 7.81 -21.18
CA GLY A 113 13.27 7.26 -19.95
C GLY A 113 13.06 5.75 -19.80
N PRO A 114 13.52 5.19 -18.68
CA PRO A 114 13.53 3.75 -18.43
C PRO A 114 12.13 3.12 -18.34
N GLN A 115 11.91 1.98 -19.00
CA GLN A 115 10.59 1.36 -19.19
C GLN A 115 10.14 0.55 -17.95
N ARG A 116 9.00 0.92 -17.36
CA ARG A 116 8.35 0.27 -16.19
C ARG A 116 6.99 -0.36 -16.53
N ASN A 117 6.76 -0.60 -17.82
CA ASN A 117 5.50 -1.04 -18.42
C ASN A 117 5.46 -2.54 -18.73
N PHE A 118 6.47 -3.32 -18.34
CA PHE A 118 6.49 -4.76 -18.58
C PHE A 118 5.62 -5.48 -17.55
N ALA A 119 4.91 -6.52 -17.99
CA ALA A 119 4.10 -7.35 -17.10
C ALA A 119 3.94 -8.77 -17.64
N LEU A 120 3.78 -9.76 -16.76
CA LEU A 120 3.42 -11.12 -17.15
C LEU A 120 1.95 -11.19 -17.59
N ILE A 121 1.04 -10.57 -16.83
CA ILE A 121 -0.39 -10.47 -17.15
C ILE A 121 -0.75 -9.00 -17.27
N TYR A 122 -1.15 -8.58 -18.48
CA TYR A 122 -1.49 -7.19 -18.77
C TYR A 122 -2.95 -7.04 -19.20
N ALA A 123 -3.58 -5.95 -18.78
CA ALA A 123 -4.87 -5.53 -19.30
C ALA A 123 -4.96 -4.00 -19.36
N GLU A 124 -5.57 -3.47 -20.41
CA GLU A 124 -5.86 -2.06 -20.52
C GLU A 124 -7.25 -1.80 -21.09
N GLY A 125 -8.03 -0.99 -20.38
CA GLY A 125 -9.37 -0.58 -20.80
C GLY A 125 -10.31 -1.78 -20.95
N LYS A 126 -10.17 -2.81 -20.10
CA LYS A 126 -10.98 -4.03 -20.14
C LYS A 126 -12.05 -4.05 -19.06
N GLU A 127 -13.17 -4.67 -19.35
CA GLU A 127 -14.27 -4.84 -18.41
C GLU A 127 -14.54 -6.32 -18.13
N ASP A 128 -14.86 -6.61 -16.86
CA ASP A 128 -15.26 -7.93 -16.38
C ASP A 128 -14.13 -8.96 -16.60
N ILE A 129 -12.99 -8.71 -15.96
CA ILE A 129 -11.81 -9.56 -16.06
C ILE A 129 -11.49 -10.16 -14.71
N SER A 130 -11.03 -11.41 -14.69
CA SER A 130 -10.72 -12.07 -13.42
C SER A 130 -9.52 -13.00 -13.50
N ILE A 131 -8.81 -13.14 -12.38
CA ILE A 131 -7.80 -14.18 -12.12
C ILE A 131 -8.26 -14.94 -10.88
N LEU A 132 -8.62 -16.21 -11.04
CA LEU A 132 -9.25 -17.02 -10.00
C LEU A 132 -8.54 -18.37 -9.86
N GLY A 133 -8.74 -19.03 -8.73
CA GLY A 133 -8.37 -20.43 -8.51
C GLY A 133 -7.38 -20.61 -7.38
N GLU A 134 -6.85 -21.83 -7.24
CA GLU A 134 -5.92 -22.22 -6.17
C GLU A 134 -4.50 -22.52 -6.70
N GLY A 135 -4.24 -22.20 -7.96
CA GLY A 135 -2.91 -22.34 -8.56
C GLY A 135 -1.97 -21.18 -8.24
N THR A 136 -0.74 -21.29 -8.75
CA THR A 136 0.34 -20.34 -8.53
C THR A 136 0.68 -19.57 -9.81
N ILE A 137 0.91 -18.27 -9.70
CA ILE A 137 1.55 -17.45 -10.72
C ILE A 137 2.94 -17.06 -10.20
N ASN A 138 3.98 -17.49 -10.90
CA ASN A 138 5.38 -17.29 -10.51
C ASN A 138 6.08 -16.38 -11.52
N GLY A 139 6.59 -15.22 -11.10
CA GLY A 139 7.28 -14.27 -11.98
C GLY A 139 8.74 -14.63 -12.30
N ASN A 140 9.32 -15.62 -11.61
CA ASN A 140 10.75 -15.96 -11.66
C ASN A 140 11.69 -14.76 -11.44
N GLY A 141 11.28 -13.78 -10.64
CA GLY A 141 12.00 -12.53 -10.39
C GLY A 141 13.34 -12.66 -9.68
N ASP A 142 13.57 -13.82 -9.05
CA ASP A 142 14.84 -14.25 -8.43
C ASP A 142 15.89 -14.68 -9.47
N TYR A 143 15.50 -14.92 -10.73
CA TYR A 143 16.43 -15.20 -11.81
C TYR A 143 17.45 -14.05 -11.99
N SER A 144 18.72 -14.42 -12.16
CA SER A 144 19.85 -13.46 -12.21
C SER A 144 19.70 -12.38 -13.28
N GLY A 145 19.03 -12.66 -14.41
CA GLY A 145 18.76 -11.67 -15.46
C GLY A 145 17.82 -10.53 -15.05
N TRP A 146 17.09 -10.70 -13.93
CA TRP A 146 16.22 -9.69 -13.35
C TRP A 146 16.85 -8.93 -12.18
N GLN A 147 18.01 -9.36 -11.68
CA GLN A 147 18.71 -8.73 -10.56
C GLN A 147 19.46 -7.46 -11.01
N ARG A 148 18.69 -6.41 -11.35
CA ARG A 148 19.20 -5.17 -11.97
C ARG A 148 19.47 -4.04 -10.98
N GLY A 149 19.14 -4.25 -9.70
CA GLY A 149 19.32 -3.28 -8.61
C GLY A 149 18.06 -2.47 -8.26
N ASP A 150 18.15 -1.71 -7.17
CA ASP A 150 17.05 -0.86 -6.68
C ASP A 150 16.64 0.18 -7.72
N ASN A 151 15.33 0.27 -7.95
CA ASN A 151 14.66 1.15 -8.91
C ASN A 151 15.08 0.96 -10.38
N ALA A 152 15.87 -0.08 -10.67
CA ALA A 152 16.28 -0.40 -12.02
C ALA A 152 15.07 -0.79 -12.87
N PRO A 153 15.01 -0.33 -14.13
CA PRO A 153 13.88 -0.58 -15.01
C PRO A 153 13.96 -1.91 -15.73
N ASN A 154 13.03 -2.11 -16.67
CA ASN A 154 13.03 -3.25 -17.57
C ASN A 154 12.90 -4.59 -16.81
N ARG A 155 12.13 -4.56 -15.73
CA ARG A 155 11.73 -5.73 -14.93
C ARG A 155 10.21 -5.87 -15.01
N PRO A 156 9.67 -7.05 -15.33
CA PRO A 156 8.24 -7.25 -15.45
C PRO A 156 7.54 -7.27 -14.08
N LYS A 157 6.40 -6.60 -14.00
CA LYS A 157 5.40 -6.81 -12.94
C LYS A 157 4.72 -8.17 -13.12
N LEU A 158 4.09 -8.72 -12.09
CA LEU A 158 3.30 -9.93 -12.27
C LEU A 158 1.95 -9.62 -12.93
N ILE A 159 1.19 -8.71 -12.33
CA ILE A 159 -0.12 -8.25 -12.82
C ILE A 159 -0.05 -6.73 -13.01
N PHE A 160 -0.45 -6.25 -14.19
CA PHE A 160 -0.53 -4.82 -14.45
C PHE A 160 -1.78 -4.45 -15.24
N PHE A 161 -2.78 -3.88 -14.54
CA PHE A 161 -4.08 -3.52 -15.11
C PHE A 161 -4.28 -2.01 -15.11
N ILE A 162 -4.66 -1.48 -16.27
CA ILE A 162 -4.82 -0.05 -16.48
C ILE A 162 -6.24 0.25 -16.94
N SER A 163 -6.91 1.21 -16.31
CA SER A 163 -8.24 1.69 -16.73
C SER A 163 -9.30 0.59 -16.89
N CYS A 164 -9.20 -0.50 -16.12
CA CYS A 164 -10.11 -1.63 -16.20
C CYS A 164 -11.32 -1.46 -15.28
N ARG A 165 -12.42 -2.17 -15.55
CA ARG A 165 -13.63 -2.16 -14.71
C ARG A 165 -14.05 -3.56 -14.32
N LYS A 166 -14.59 -3.73 -13.11
CA LYS A 166 -15.05 -5.04 -12.59
C LYS A 166 -13.91 -6.07 -12.67
N VAL A 167 -12.85 -5.80 -11.93
CA VAL A 167 -11.67 -6.65 -11.83
C VAL A 167 -11.79 -7.53 -10.60
N ALA A 168 -11.49 -8.82 -10.71
CA ALA A 168 -11.40 -9.71 -9.56
C ALA A 168 -10.11 -10.55 -9.57
N VAL A 169 -9.39 -10.59 -8.46
CA VAL A 169 -8.24 -11.50 -8.26
C VAL A 169 -8.46 -12.26 -6.96
N LYS A 170 -8.68 -13.58 -7.06
CA LYS A 170 -9.12 -14.38 -5.91
C LYS A 170 -8.40 -15.71 -5.73
N ASN A 171 -8.03 -16.01 -4.49
CA ASN A 171 -7.51 -17.29 -3.98
C ASN A 171 -6.19 -17.79 -4.58
N VAL A 172 -5.66 -17.14 -5.60
CA VAL A 172 -4.41 -17.52 -6.26
C VAL A 172 -3.20 -17.24 -5.38
N SER A 173 -2.15 -18.03 -5.57
CA SER A 173 -0.83 -17.75 -5.01
C SER A 173 0.01 -16.94 -6.00
N LEU A 174 0.59 -15.83 -5.57
CA LEU A 174 1.45 -14.97 -6.38
C LEU A 174 2.86 -14.95 -5.78
N VAL A 175 3.88 -15.28 -6.57
CA VAL A 175 5.25 -15.41 -6.05
C VAL A 175 6.30 -14.83 -7.00
N ASN A 176 7.39 -14.35 -6.41
CA ASN A 176 8.63 -13.99 -7.09
C ASN A 176 8.43 -13.05 -8.30
N SER A 177 7.81 -11.88 -8.09
CA SER A 177 7.79 -10.87 -9.15
C SER A 177 9.19 -10.29 -9.37
N ALA A 178 9.51 -9.87 -10.59
CA ALA A 178 10.78 -9.19 -10.88
C ALA A 178 10.74 -7.70 -10.49
N PHE A 179 9.54 -7.16 -10.27
CA PHE A 179 9.27 -5.80 -9.82
C PHE A 179 8.03 -5.84 -8.91
N TRP A 180 7.13 -4.87 -8.98
CA TRP A 180 5.85 -4.90 -8.27
C TRP A 180 5.05 -6.15 -8.62
N MET A 181 4.40 -6.75 -7.62
CA MET A 181 3.57 -7.94 -7.82
C MET A 181 2.29 -7.57 -8.57
N GLU A 182 1.50 -6.65 -8.04
CA GLU A 182 0.23 -6.22 -8.63
C GLU A 182 0.17 -4.70 -8.75
N ASP A 183 -0.20 -4.16 -9.91
CA ASP A 183 -0.44 -2.72 -10.11
C ASP A 183 -1.78 -2.47 -10.78
N TYR A 184 -2.70 -1.84 -10.04
CA TYR A 184 -4.03 -1.44 -10.49
C TYR A 184 -4.11 0.06 -10.67
N LEU A 185 -3.93 0.50 -11.92
CA LEU A 185 -3.82 1.90 -12.28
C LEU A 185 -5.08 2.38 -13.02
N GLY A 186 -5.92 3.11 -12.32
CA GLY A 186 -7.13 3.72 -12.84
C GLY A 186 -8.31 2.80 -13.02
N CYS A 187 -8.31 1.69 -12.29
CA CYS A 187 -9.41 0.76 -12.35
C CYS A 187 -10.59 1.26 -11.50
N ASP A 188 -11.78 0.75 -11.82
CA ASP A 188 -13.03 1.03 -11.12
C ASP A 188 -13.77 -0.27 -10.79
N GLY A 189 -13.91 -0.58 -9.51
CA GLY A 189 -14.43 -1.86 -9.06
C GLY A 189 -13.36 -2.94 -9.15
N VAL A 190 -12.47 -2.97 -8.15
CA VAL A 190 -11.42 -4.00 -8.01
C VAL A 190 -11.66 -4.79 -6.74
N GLU A 191 -11.72 -6.11 -6.84
CA GLU A 191 -11.87 -7.02 -5.72
C GLU A 191 -10.68 -7.97 -5.64
N ILE A 192 -9.92 -7.88 -4.55
CA ILE A 192 -8.78 -8.74 -4.26
C ILE A 192 -9.11 -9.53 -3.00
N GLU A 193 -9.18 -10.86 -3.11
CA GLU A 193 -9.73 -11.70 -2.04
C GLU A 193 -8.97 -13.00 -1.87
N GLY A 194 -8.55 -13.31 -0.64
CA GLY A 194 -8.00 -14.62 -0.32
C GLY A 194 -6.68 -14.97 -1.00
N ILE A 195 -6.00 -14.00 -1.62
CA ILE A 195 -4.73 -14.25 -2.30
C ILE A 195 -3.61 -14.52 -1.29
N HIS A 196 -2.58 -15.23 -1.75
CA HIS A 196 -1.38 -15.52 -0.98
C HIS A 196 -0.14 -15.03 -1.74
N VAL A 197 0.51 -13.97 -1.22
CA VAL A 197 1.63 -13.29 -1.87
C VAL A 197 2.93 -13.54 -1.09
N ILE A 198 3.97 -14.02 -1.77
CA ILE A 198 5.34 -14.12 -1.25
C ILE A 198 6.31 -13.44 -2.23
N ASN A 199 6.92 -12.32 -1.84
CA ASN A 199 7.72 -11.50 -2.75
C ASN A 199 9.04 -11.02 -2.15
N HIS A 200 10.06 -11.90 -2.19
CA HIS A 200 11.43 -11.60 -1.71
C HIS A 200 12.50 -11.75 -2.79
N GLY A 201 12.09 -11.89 -4.05
CA GLY A 201 12.99 -12.27 -5.13
C GLY A 201 13.85 -11.12 -5.69
N ASN A 202 13.55 -9.85 -5.38
CA ASN A 202 14.18 -8.70 -6.03
C ASN A 202 14.00 -7.40 -5.22
N TRP A 203 14.52 -6.26 -5.71
CA TRP A 203 14.19 -4.93 -5.20
C TRP A 203 12.83 -4.45 -5.72
N ASN A 204 12.15 -3.53 -5.02
CA ASN A 204 10.85 -2.94 -5.45
C ASN A 204 9.79 -4.01 -5.73
N VAL A 205 9.67 -4.92 -4.77
CA VAL A 205 8.81 -6.11 -4.84
C VAL A 205 7.60 -5.92 -3.94
N ASP A 206 6.88 -4.82 -4.16
CA ASP A 206 5.63 -4.49 -3.49
C ASP A 206 4.62 -5.65 -3.64
N GLY A 207 3.71 -5.79 -2.68
CA GLY A 207 2.66 -6.82 -2.71
C GLY A 207 1.45 -6.40 -3.55
N ILE A 208 0.81 -5.29 -3.21
CA ILE A 208 -0.37 -4.79 -3.93
C ILE A 208 -0.25 -3.27 -4.08
N ASP A 209 -0.22 -2.77 -5.32
CA ASP A 209 -0.26 -1.35 -5.64
C ASP A 209 -1.64 -0.92 -6.16
N ILE A 210 -2.27 0.04 -5.48
CA ILE A 210 -3.64 0.49 -5.76
C ILE A 210 -3.65 1.99 -6.07
N ASP A 211 -3.84 2.35 -7.33
CA ASP A 211 -4.20 3.70 -7.80
C ASP A 211 -5.54 3.62 -8.51
N SER A 212 -6.61 3.36 -7.76
CA SER A 212 -7.92 3.01 -8.33
C SER A 212 -9.05 3.47 -7.41
N LYS A 213 -10.30 3.28 -7.85
CA LYS A 213 -11.47 3.59 -7.03
C LYS A 213 -12.43 2.41 -6.90
N ASN A 214 -13.21 2.43 -5.82
CA ASN A 214 -14.15 1.36 -5.47
C ASN A 214 -13.42 0.01 -5.37
N VAL A 215 -12.50 -0.07 -4.41
CA VAL A 215 -11.59 -1.21 -4.25
C VAL A 215 -11.85 -1.92 -2.93
N ILE A 216 -11.89 -3.25 -2.95
CA ILE A 216 -11.96 -4.09 -1.76
C ILE A 216 -10.78 -5.06 -1.78
N VAL A 217 -9.96 -5.03 -0.72
CA VAL A 217 -8.93 -6.02 -0.44
C VAL A 217 -9.33 -6.74 0.84
N ARG A 218 -9.52 -8.06 0.81
CA ARG A 218 -9.92 -8.80 2.01
C ARG A 218 -9.37 -10.20 2.13
N GLY A 219 -9.12 -10.64 3.37
CA GLY A 219 -8.74 -12.03 3.65
C GLY A 219 -7.41 -12.45 3.01
N CYS A 220 -6.54 -11.50 2.69
CA CYS A 220 -5.30 -11.77 1.96
C CYS A 220 -4.13 -12.00 2.92
N PHE A 221 -3.18 -12.83 2.50
CA PHE A 221 -1.87 -12.96 3.12
C PHE A 221 -0.81 -12.35 2.19
N ILE A 222 -0.02 -11.39 2.70
CA ILE A 222 1.03 -10.73 1.93
C ILE A 222 2.32 -10.72 2.75
N ASP A 223 3.41 -11.21 2.18
CA ASP A 223 4.77 -11.10 2.71
C ASP A 223 5.71 -10.59 1.61
N SER A 224 6.23 -9.36 1.75
CA SER A 224 6.96 -8.65 0.69
C SER A 224 8.16 -7.86 1.19
N ASP A 225 9.27 -7.90 0.45
CA ASP A 225 10.49 -7.18 0.83
C ASP A 225 10.39 -5.64 0.71
N ASP A 226 9.42 -5.17 -0.07
CA ASP A 226 9.04 -3.75 -0.17
C ASP A 226 7.63 -3.53 0.44
N ASP A 227 6.94 -2.45 0.07
CA ASP A 227 5.63 -2.11 0.60
C ASP A 227 4.59 -3.23 0.35
N ALA A 228 3.90 -3.71 1.39
CA ALA A 228 3.01 -4.87 1.23
C ALA A 228 1.66 -4.51 0.61
N ILE A 229 0.94 -3.54 1.18
CA ILE A 229 -0.23 -2.93 0.53
C ILE A 229 0.02 -1.43 0.41
N CYS A 230 0.12 -0.95 -0.83
CA CYS A 230 0.54 0.40 -1.15
C CYS A 230 -0.52 1.11 -2.00
N LEU A 231 -1.13 2.15 -1.45
CA LEU A 231 -2.06 3.00 -2.18
C LEU A 231 -1.28 4.15 -2.82
N LYS A 232 -1.45 4.35 -4.12
CA LYS A 232 -0.81 5.43 -4.88
C LYS A 232 -1.87 6.26 -5.62
N SER A 233 -1.50 7.43 -6.08
CA SER A 233 -2.34 8.30 -6.92
C SER A 233 -1.45 9.12 -7.85
N TYR A 234 -1.20 8.59 -9.04
CA TYR A 234 -0.34 9.20 -10.06
C TYR A 234 -1.00 10.34 -10.82
N ILE A 235 -2.33 10.34 -10.89
CA ILE A 235 -3.10 11.29 -11.70
C ILE A 235 -3.66 12.40 -10.81
N ARG A 236 -3.22 13.65 -11.03
CA ARG A 236 -3.58 14.83 -10.22
C ARG A 236 -5.07 15.04 -10.00
N ASP A 237 -5.89 14.79 -11.02
CA ASP A 237 -7.35 15.02 -10.95
C ASP A 237 -8.13 13.74 -10.62
N ARG A 238 -7.45 12.69 -10.15
CA ARG A 238 -8.06 11.41 -9.84
C ARG A 238 -7.45 10.81 -8.56
N PRO A 239 -8.10 11.01 -7.39
CA PRO A 239 -7.64 10.39 -6.16
C PRO A 239 -7.80 8.87 -6.23
N CYS A 240 -7.01 8.16 -5.43
CA CYS A 240 -7.34 6.81 -5.01
C CYS A 240 -8.46 6.91 -3.96
N GLU A 241 -9.64 6.36 -4.25
CA GLU A 241 -10.83 6.66 -3.44
C GLU A 241 -11.80 5.49 -3.26
N ASN A 242 -12.50 5.50 -2.12
CA ASN A 242 -13.45 4.44 -1.74
C ASN A 242 -12.77 3.06 -1.71
N VAL A 243 -11.75 2.94 -0.85
CA VAL A 243 -10.98 1.70 -0.68
C VAL A 243 -11.25 1.10 0.69
N THR A 244 -11.55 -0.20 0.73
CA THR A 244 -11.64 -0.98 1.96
C THR A 244 -10.57 -2.06 1.97
N ILE A 245 -9.74 -2.08 3.01
CA ILE A 245 -8.77 -3.15 3.28
C ILE A 245 -9.18 -3.80 4.59
N THR A 246 -9.45 -5.11 4.61
CA THR A 246 -9.93 -5.75 5.84
C THR A 246 -9.56 -7.21 5.99
N ASN A 247 -9.32 -7.66 7.23
CA ASN A 247 -9.04 -9.06 7.55
C ASN A 247 -7.79 -9.61 6.82
N CYS A 248 -6.75 -8.78 6.65
CA CYS A 248 -5.51 -9.19 6.00
C CYS A 248 -4.39 -9.44 7.02
N VAL A 249 -3.51 -10.39 6.69
CA VAL A 249 -2.23 -10.61 7.39
C VAL A 249 -1.13 -10.10 6.47
N VAL A 250 -0.37 -9.11 6.96
CA VAL A 250 0.52 -8.30 6.13
C VAL A 250 1.90 -8.26 6.76
N ALA A 251 2.93 -8.61 5.99
CA ALA A 251 4.31 -8.57 6.41
C ALA A 251 5.16 -7.78 5.41
N SER A 252 6.00 -6.87 5.91
CA SER A 252 6.85 -6.01 5.08
C SER A 252 8.19 -5.70 5.75
N ASN A 253 9.26 -5.57 4.97
CA ASN A 253 10.51 -4.95 5.42
C ASN A 253 10.51 -3.44 5.20
N CYS A 254 9.61 -2.91 4.37
CA CYS A 254 9.37 -1.48 4.22
C CYS A 254 8.10 -1.09 5.00
N ASN A 255 7.04 -0.67 4.33
CA ASN A 255 5.80 -0.26 4.96
C ASN A 255 4.74 -1.35 4.75
N ALA A 256 4.14 -1.84 5.83
CA ALA A 256 3.12 -2.88 5.69
C ALA A 256 1.85 -2.35 5.02
N ILE A 257 1.29 -1.24 5.52
CA ILE A 257 0.19 -0.53 4.87
C ILE A 257 0.64 0.90 4.61
N LYS A 258 0.70 1.28 3.34
CA LYS A 258 1.23 2.59 2.92
C LYS A 258 0.27 3.34 2.00
N PHE A 259 0.26 4.64 2.16
CA PHE A 259 -0.29 5.61 1.23
C PHE A 259 0.89 6.42 0.70
N GLY A 260 1.00 6.56 -0.62
CA GLY A 260 2.12 7.19 -1.29
C GLY A 260 3.21 6.18 -1.70
N THR A 261 4.38 6.62 -2.16
CA THR A 261 4.79 8.03 -2.20
C THR A 261 4.06 8.87 -3.26
N PRO A 262 3.75 8.37 -4.48
CA PRO A 262 2.98 9.11 -5.46
C PRO A 262 1.57 9.37 -4.93
N GLY A 263 1.31 10.62 -4.58
CA GLY A 263 0.05 11.08 -4.01
C GLY A 263 -0.39 12.39 -4.66
N TYR A 264 -0.29 12.48 -5.98
CA TYR A 264 -0.59 13.70 -6.74
C TYR A 264 -2.08 14.01 -6.76
N GLY A 265 -2.94 13.00 -6.96
CA GLY A 265 -4.40 13.17 -6.85
C GLY A 265 -4.92 12.99 -5.43
N GLY A 266 -4.14 12.32 -4.58
CA GLY A 266 -4.45 12.11 -3.17
C GLY A 266 -5.30 10.88 -2.91
N PHE A 267 -5.90 10.87 -1.72
CA PHE A 267 -6.46 9.68 -1.08
C PHE A 267 -7.76 10.04 -0.36
N LYS A 268 -8.86 9.35 -0.64
CA LYS A 268 -10.17 9.77 -0.12
C LYS A 268 -11.06 8.61 0.28
N ASN A 269 -11.71 8.70 1.44
CA ASN A 269 -12.67 7.70 1.93
C ASN A 269 -12.05 6.29 1.95
N ILE A 270 -11.03 6.10 2.76
CA ILE A 270 -10.29 4.83 2.82
C ILE A 270 -10.36 4.28 4.23
N THR A 271 -10.74 3.01 4.34
CA THR A 271 -10.87 2.29 5.60
C THR A 271 -9.97 1.07 5.61
N VAL A 272 -9.12 0.96 6.63
CA VAL A 272 -8.29 -0.22 6.89
C VAL A 272 -8.68 -0.79 8.25
N THR A 273 -9.15 -2.04 8.28
CA THR A 273 -9.72 -2.65 9.49
C THR A 273 -9.28 -4.08 9.72
N ASN A 274 -9.16 -4.52 10.97
CA ASN A 274 -8.99 -5.95 11.31
C ASN A 274 -7.76 -6.60 10.65
N CYS A 275 -6.64 -5.88 10.54
CA CYS A 275 -5.42 -6.44 9.95
C CYS A 275 -4.38 -6.75 11.03
N THR A 276 -3.54 -7.73 10.75
CA THR A 276 -2.32 -7.98 11.51
C THR A 276 -1.13 -7.63 10.64
N VAL A 277 -0.22 -6.83 11.19
CA VAL A 277 1.04 -6.42 10.58
C VAL A 277 2.19 -7.10 11.30
N SER A 278 3.19 -7.59 10.56
CA SER A 278 4.45 -8.10 11.12
C SER A 278 5.67 -7.73 10.26
N ALA A 279 6.86 -7.98 10.79
CA ALA A 279 8.06 -8.08 9.97
C ALA A 279 7.94 -9.22 8.94
N CYS A 280 8.66 -9.10 7.81
CA CYS A 280 8.78 -10.18 6.84
C CYS A 280 9.38 -11.45 7.44
N THR A 281 9.08 -12.59 6.82
CA THR A 281 9.76 -13.85 7.15
C THR A 281 11.25 -13.84 6.77
N ILE A 282 11.64 -12.96 5.85
CA ILE A 282 12.99 -12.86 5.27
C ILE A 282 13.36 -11.38 5.10
N ASP A 283 14.56 -10.95 5.53
CA ASP A 283 15.17 -9.65 5.19
C ASP A 283 16.56 -9.85 4.56
N GLN A 284 16.60 -9.88 3.23
CA GLN A 284 17.84 -10.06 2.47
C GLN A 284 18.46 -8.73 2.02
N LEU A 285 17.62 -7.73 1.72
CA LEU A 285 18.06 -6.50 1.05
C LEU A 285 18.19 -5.31 2.00
N ARG A 286 17.31 -5.19 3.01
CA ARG A 286 17.20 -3.96 3.80
C ARG A 286 18.15 -3.96 4.98
N GLN A 287 18.17 -5.03 5.77
CA GLN A 287 19.08 -5.29 6.89
C GLN A 287 19.37 -4.04 7.73
N ARG A 288 18.29 -3.32 8.10
CA ARG A 288 18.38 -1.96 8.65
C ARG A 288 19.16 -1.94 9.96
N GLU A 289 19.17 -3.02 10.72
CA GLU A 289 19.93 -3.17 11.96
C GLU A 289 21.44 -3.00 11.75
N LYS A 290 21.96 -3.35 10.57
CA LYS A 290 23.38 -3.14 10.22
C LYS A 290 23.69 -1.68 9.89
N LYS A 291 22.67 -0.91 9.48
CA LYS A 291 22.80 0.50 9.09
C LYS A 291 22.57 1.45 10.27
N TYR A 292 21.75 1.05 11.25
CA TYR A 292 21.30 1.92 12.33
C TYR A 292 21.48 1.29 13.71
N PRO A 293 22.33 1.88 14.58
CA PRO A 293 22.71 1.27 15.86
C PRO A 293 21.61 1.27 16.92
N ASN A 294 20.51 1.98 16.68
CA ASN A 294 19.39 2.16 17.59
C ASN A 294 18.14 1.36 17.19
N ILE A 295 18.34 0.32 16.36
CA ILE A 295 17.37 -0.74 16.10
C ILE A 295 17.70 -1.90 17.02
N THR A 296 16.71 -2.38 17.77
CA THR A 296 16.93 -3.35 18.85
C THR A 296 16.37 -4.74 18.57
N ALA A 297 15.59 -4.90 17.51
CA ALA A 297 15.20 -6.18 16.95
C ALA A 297 15.07 -6.09 15.41
N SER A 298 15.35 -7.20 14.74
CA SER A 298 15.26 -7.38 13.29
C SER A 298 14.90 -8.85 12.99
N PRO A 299 14.16 -9.18 11.92
CA PRO A 299 13.56 -8.26 10.96
C PRO A 299 12.49 -7.38 11.63
N ALA A 300 12.32 -6.18 11.10
CA ALA A 300 11.29 -5.25 11.54
C ALA A 300 10.83 -4.40 10.36
N SER A 301 9.52 -4.21 10.20
CA SER A 301 8.99 -3.30 9.18
C SER A 301 9.47 -1.89 9.47
N GLU A 302 9.86 -1.14 8.43
CA GLU A 302 10.17 0.28 8.58
C GLU A 302 8.98 1.03 9.20
N SER A 303 7.77 0.73 8.74
CA SER A 303 6.55 1.26 9.32
C SER A 303 5.40 0.25 9.31
N GLY A 304 4.57 0.30 10.36
CA GLY A 304 3.33 -0.47 10.40
C GLY A 304 2.26 0.14 9.49
N VAL A 305 1.90 1.40 9.76
CA VAL A 305 0.96 2.17 8.93
C VAL A 305 1.57 3.52 8.57
N SER A 306 1.67 3.80 7.27
CA SER A 306 2.23 5.03 6.71
C SER A 306 1.18 5.78 5.90
N LEU A 307 0.81 6.98 6.36
CA LEU A 307 -0.10 7.90 5.67
C LEU A 307 0.71 9.06 5.07
N GLU A 308 1.13 8.93 3.81
CA GLU A 308 1.98 9.93 3.15
C GLU A 308 1.20 10.65 2.04
N CYS A 309 1.14 11.98 2.14
CA CYS A 309 0.59 12.86 1.11
C CYS A 309 1.60 13.98 0.85
N VAL A 310 2.60 13.70 0.00
CA VAL A 310 3.79 14.57 -0.11
C VAL A 310 3.98 15.22 -1.48
N ASP A 311 3.11 14.90 -2.43
CA ASP A 311 3.27 15.29 -3.84
C ASP A 311 2.22 16.31 -4.32
N GLY A 312 1.54 16.98 -3.38
CA GLY A 312 0.59 18.06 -3.66
C GLY A 312 -0.88 17.64 -3.68
N GLY A 313 -1.19 16.35 -3.55
CA GLY A 313 -2.56 15.86 -3.48
C GLY A 313 -3.25 16.11 -2.13
N LYS A 314 -4.47 15.59 -2.02
CA LYS A 314 -5.35 15.77 -0.86
C LYS A 314 -5.70 14.41 -0.25
N MET A 315 -5.38 14.23 1.03
CA MET A 315 -5.80 13.09 1.84
C MET A 315 -6.94 13.51 2.78
N ASP A 316 -8.10 12.86 2.67
CA ASP A 316 -9.32 13.21 3.43
C ASP A 316 -10.20 11.99 3.72
N GLY A 317 -10.57 11.78 4.98
CA GLY A 317 -11.51 10.74 5.39
C GLY A 317 -10.85 9.36 5.42
N ILE A 318 -9.81 9.21 6.26
CA ILE A 318 -9.06 7.97 6.43
C ILE A 318 -9.38 7.37 7.80
N THR A 319 -9.75 6.10 7.83
CA THR A 319 -10.00 5.35 9.08
C THR A 319 -9.07 4.15 9.13
N ILE A 320 -8.28 4.05 10.20
CA ILE A 320 -7.43 2.90 10.52
C ILE A 320 -7.93 2.35 11.85
N ASP A 321 -8.45 1.14 11.88
CA ASP A 321 -9.10 0.61 13.07
C ASP A 321 -8.81 -0.88 13.30
N ASN A 322 -8.68 -1.28 14.57
CA ASN A 322 -8.50 -2.69 14.96
C ASN A 322 -7.31 -3.36 14.25
N ILE A 323 -6.11 -2.79 14.43
CA ILE A 323 -4.87 -3.28 13.83
C ILE A 323 -3.93 -3.76 14.92
N THR A 324 -3.40 -4.98 14.76
CA THR A 324 -2.28 -5.45 15.59
C THR A 324 -0.98 -5.31 14.80
N ILE A 325 0.02 -4.62 15.35
CA ILE A 325 1.27 -4.29 14.66
C ILE A 325 2.43 -4.91 15.43
N HIS A 326 3.08 -5.90 14.84
CA HIS A 326 4.23 -6.58 15.42
C HIS A 326 5.52 -6.22 14.72
N SER A 327 6.59 -6.10 15.50
CA SER A 327 7.96 -5.95 15.05
C SER A 327 8.13 -4.84 14.01
N THR A 328 7.93 -3.60 14.45
CA THR A 328 8.13 -2.41 13.60
C THR A 328 9.23 -1.50 14.13
N LEU A 329 9.81 -0.70 13.24
CA LEU A 329 10.69 0.40 13.64
C LEU A 329 9.85 1.61 14.04
N THR A 330 8.86 1.96 13.23
CA THR A 330 7.92 3.08 13.44
C THR A 330 6.48 2.59 13.33
N PRO A 331 5.72 2.45 14.44
CA PRO A 331 4.36 1.91 14.34
C PRO A 331 3.42 2.72 13.43
N LEU A 332 3.40 4.05 13.61
CA LEU A 332 2.55 4.97 12.86
C LEU A 332 3.37 6.13 12.28
N PHE A 333 3.29 6.35 10.97
CA PHE A 333 3.97 7.44 10.27
C PHE A 333 2.96 8.25 9.45
N ILE A 334 2.73 9.51 9.81
CA ILE A 334 1.84 10.42 9.08
C ILE A 334 2.66 11.61 8.58
N ARG A 335 2.64 11.84 7.26
CA ARG A 335 3.41 12.89 6.61
C ARG A 335 2.59 13.63 5.55
N LEU A 336 2.23 14.87 5.84
CA LEU A 336 1.91 15.87 4.82
C LEU A 336 3.21 16.54 4.40
N GLY A 337 3.63 16.43 3.14
CA GLY A 337 4.94 16.91 2.68
C GLY A 337 4.88 17.77 1.41
N ASN A 338 6.05 18.26 0.98
CA ASN A 338 6.19 19.17 -0.16
C ASN A 338 7.30 18.70 -1.13
N ARG A 339 7.35 17.41 -1.43
CA ARG A 339 8.43 16.76 -2.20
C ARG A 339 8.50 17.22 -3.65
N HIS A 340 7.35 17.23 -4.34
CA HIS A 340 7.29 17.54 -5.77
C HIS A 340 6.48 18.77 -6.11
N ALA A 341 5.79 19.35 -5.13
CA ALA A 341 4.75 20.31 -5.42
C ALA A 341 5.31 21.72 -5.75
N LYS A 342 6.51 22.12 -5.28
CA LYS A 342 7.11 23.45 -5.55
C LYS A 342 6.08 24.62 -5.45
N MET A 343 5.10 24.50 -4.55
CA MET A 343 3.82 25.22 -4.57
C MET A 343 3.87 26.68 -4.08
N ILE A 344 5.05 27.31 -4.04
CA ILE A 344 5.16 28.72 -3.63
C ILE A 344 4.49 29.65 -4.67
N THR A 345 4.12 29.15 -5.86
CA THR A 345 3.59 29.97 -6.97
C THR A 345 2.17 29.65 -7.44
N ASP A 346 1.48 28.62 -6.93
CA ASP A 346 0.08 28.29 -7.34
C ASP A 346 -0.83 28.07 -6.13
N THR A 347 -1.32 29.16 -5.55
CA THR A 347 -1.92 29.20 -4.21
C THR A 347 -3.44 29.17 -4.17
N ALA A 348 -4.14 29.13 -5.32
CA ALA A 348 -5.60 29.29 -5.32
C ALA A 348 -6.41 27.99 -5.46
N THR A 349 -5.87 26.93 -6.07
CA THR A 349 -6.67 25.74 -6.44
C THR A 349 -6.14 24.40 -5.89
N HIS A 350 -4.88 24.34 -5.45
CA HIS A 350 -4.17 23.09 -5.12
C HIS A 350 -3.43 23.14 -3.77
N ILE A 351 -4.06 23.64 -2.71
CA ILE A 351 -3.48 23.54 -1.37
C ILE A 351 -3.48 22.05 -0.96
N PRO A 352 -2.30 21.41 -0.75
CA PRO A 352 -2.24 20.04 -0.28
C PRO A 352 -2.86 19.95 1.11
N CYS A 353 -3.56 18.86 1.39
CA CYS A 353 -4.14 18.65 2.71
C CYS A 353 -3.98 17.20 3.14
N LEU A 354 -3.81 16.99 4.44
CA LEU A 354 -3.96 15.70 5.08
C LEU A 354 -4.86 15.93 6.28
N ARG A 355 -6.09 15.45 6.21
CA ARG A 355 -7.08 15.73 7.26
C ARG A 355 -8.12 14.65 7.47
N ASN A 356 -8.86 14.77 8.56
CA ASN A 356 -9.97 13.90 8.91
C ASN A 356 -9.50 12.43 8.97
N VAL A 357 -8.49 12.20 9.81
CA VAL A 357 -7.91 10.88 10.02
C VAL A 357 -8.30 10.36 11.40
N ILE A 358 -8.84 9.15 11.46
CA ILE A 358 -9.16 8.45 12.70
C ILE A 358 -8.30 7.18 12.76
N ILE A 359 -7.55 7.02 13.84
CA ILE A 359 -6.73 5.85 14.13
C ILE A 359 -7.15 5.30 15.48
N SER A 360 -7.60 4.03 15.52
CA SER A 360 -8.14 3.47 16.75
C SER A 360 -7.94 1.98 16.93
N ASN A 361 -8.04 1.53 18.18
CA ASN A 361 -7.98 0.12 18.54
C ASN A 361 -6.70 -0.55 18.01
N ILE A 362 -5.54 0.04 18.31
CA ILE A 362 -4.24 -0.49 17.86
C ILE A 362 -3.46 -1.03 19.05
N ILE A 363 -2.89 -2.21 18.89
CA ILE A 363 -1.82 -2.71 19.75
C ILE A 363 -0.59 -2.83 18.88
N ALA A 364 0.49 -2.14 19.25
CA ALA A 364 1.71 -2.12 18.46
C ALA A 364 2.97 -2.28 19.30
N ASP A 365 3.96 -2.98 18.77
CA ASP A 365 5.32 -2.99 19.31
C ASP A 365 6.36 -2.35 18.38
N GLY A 366 7.34 -1.68 18.99
CA GLY A 366 8.33 -0.84 18.31
C GLY A 366 9.76 -1.07 18.82
N HIS A 367 10.68 -1.33 17.89
CA HIS A 367 12.07 -1.73 18.15
C HIS A 367 13.09 -0.70 17.67
N SER A 368 12.73 0.58 17.69
CA SER A 368 13.67 1.64 17.31
C SER A 368 13.43 2.94 18.06
N HIS A 369 14.40 3.85 18.01
CA HIS A 369 14.23 5.21 18.51
C HIS A 369 13.53 6.14 17.51
N ARG A 370 13.15 5.65 16.32
CA ARG A 370 12.27 6.34 15.37
C ARG A 370 10.84 6.01 15.76
N THR A 371 10.31 6.83 16.66
CA THR A 371 8.97 6.62 17.21
C THR A 371 7.86 7.00 16.23
N SER A 372 6.59 6.83 16.61
CA SER A 372 5.47 7.27 15.79
C SER A 372 5.49 8.78 15.57
N SER A 373 5.15 9.23 14.37
CA SER A 373 5.18 10.66 14.06
C SER A 373 4.00 11.14 13.23
N ILE A 374 3.57 12.36 13.50
CA ILE A 374 2.51 13.06 12.77
C ILE A 374 3.06 14.43 12.39
N THR A 375 3.35 14.62 11.10
CA THR A 375 4.13 15.77 10.65
C THR A 375 3.53 16.46 9.42
N GLY A 376 3.24 17.75 9.56
CA GLY A 376 3.11 18.69 8.45
C GLY A 376 4.46 19.34 8.12
N PHE A 377 4.45 20.42 7.33
CA PHE A 377 5.65 21.20 7.00
C PHE A 377 5.38 22.69 7.25
N PRO A 378 6.42 23.55 7.37
CA PRO A 378 6.21 24.96 7.66
C PRO A 378 5.20 25.62 6.71
N GLY A 379 4.11 26.16 7.27
CA GLY A 379 3.02 26.79 6.52
C GLY A 379 1.90 25.86 6.07
N ALA A 380 1.98 24.55 6.32
CA ALA A 380 0.94 23.58 6.00
C ALA A 380 0.75 22.56 7.13
N TYR A 381 -0.46 22.48 7.64
CA TYR A 381 -0.80 21.69 8.81
C TYR A 381 -1.47 20.37 8.42
N VAL A 382 -1.12 19.30 9.13
CA VAL A 382 -2.00 18.13 9.23
C VAL A 382 -3.21 18.53 10.08
N GLU A 383 -4.44 18.24 9.66
CA GLU A 383 -5.64 18.76 10.32
C GLU A 383 -6.58 17.67 10.83
N ASN A 384 -7.19 17.88 12.00
CA ASN A 384 -8.25 17.00 12.53
C ASN A 384 -7.86 15.51 12.52
N VAL A 385 -6.83 15.17 13.28
CA VAL A 385 -6.40 13.79 13.51
C VAL A 385 -6.87 13.32 14.88
N GLN A 386 -7.43 12.12 14.94
CA GLN A 386 -7.84 11.48 16.19
C GLN A 386 -7.14 10.13 16.33
N ILE A 387 -6.51 9.91 17.48
CA ILE A 387 -5.82 8.67 17.84
C ILE A 387 -6.40 8.22 19.17
N HIS A 388 -7.04 7.05 19.24
CA HIS A 388 -7.64 6.61 20.49
C HIS A 388 -7.74 5.09 20.69
N HIS A 389 -7.67 4.65 21.95
CA HIS A 389 -7.64 3.23 22.34
C HIS A 389 -6.42 2.53 21.74
N ILE A 390 -5.21 2.97 22.15
CA ILE A 390 -3.93 2.47 21.63
C ILE A 390 -3.08 1.88 22.76
N ILE A 391 -2.41 0.77 22.50
CA ILE A 391 -1.33 0.24 23.35
C ILE A 391 -0.05 0.21 22.52
N LEU A 392 1.00 0.88 23.00
CA LEU A 392 2.33 0.91 22.40
C LEU A 392 3.35 0.26 23.34
N ASP A 393 3.86 -0.90 22.96
CA ASP A 393 4.96 -1.60 23.64
C ASP A 393 6.28 -1.25 22.94
N LEU A 394 6.98 -0.25 23.46
CA LEU A 394 8.16 0.33 22.82
C LEU A 394 9.42 -0.03 23.61
N ASP A 395 10.52 -0.25 22.90
CA ASP A 395 11.76 -0.65 23.56
C ASP A 395 12.36 0.44 24.49
N GLY A 396 12.11 1.72 24.19
CA GLY A 396 12.67 2.85 24.94
C GLY A 396 14.19 2.92 24.87
N GLY A 397 14.84 3.47 25.89
CA GLY A 397 16.31 3.58 25.95
C GLY A 397 16.92 4.82 25.27
N GLY A 398 16.09 5.78 24.85
CA GLY A 398 16.57 7.07 24.34
C GLY A 398 17.36 7.87 25.37
N SER A 399 18.36 8.59 24.90
CA SER A 399 19.32 9.35 25.70
C SER A 399 18.91 10.80 25.95
N ILE A 400 19.57 11.45 26.91
CA ILE A 400 19.42 12.91 27.15
C ILE A 400 19.87 13.72 25.92
N ALA A 401 20.84 13.23 25.15
CA ALA A 401 21.28 13.88 23.92
C ALA A 401 20.17 13.86 22.85
N GLU A 402 19.48 12.73 22.69
CA GLU A 402 18.34 12.62 21.76
C GLU A 402 17.14 13.45 22.22
N ARG A 403 16.94 13.60 23.54
CA ARG A 403 15.94 14.51 24.10
C ARG A 403 16.25 15.97 23.77
N ASN A 404 17.50 16.38 23.90
CA ASN A 404 17.94 17.77 23.83
C ASN A 404 18.48 18.16 22.44
N VAL A 405 18.02 17.50 21.38
CA VAL A 405 18.33 17.93 20.01
C VAL A 405 17.88 19.37 19.82
N SER A 406 18.75 20.21 19.25
CA SER A 406 18.47 21.64 19.08
C SER A 406 17.31 21.90 18.12
N SER A 407 17.13 21.02 17.14
CA SER A 407 15.98 21.00 16.24
C SER A 407 15.92 19.67 15.46
N VAL A 408 14.71 19.26 15.09
CA VAL A 408 14.50 18.17 14.12
C VAL A 408 14.43 18.77 12.72
N LYS A 409 15.17 18.23 11.76
CA LYS A 409 15.18 18.74 10.36
C LYS A 409 13.75 18.75 9.79
N GLU A 410 13.40 19.81 9.04
CA GLU A 410 12.11 19.85 8.32
C GLU A 410 12.03 18.82 7.20
N ASN A 411 13.05 18.83 6.33
CA ASN A 411 13.23 17.88 5.23
C ASN A 411 12.01 17.78 4.30
N ASP A 412 11.40 18.93 3.99
CA ASP A 412 10.14 19.03 3.22
C ASP A 412 10.18 18.38 1.84
N GLU A 413 11.36 18.44 1.21
CA GLU A 413 11.61 17.89 -0.12
C GLU A 413 12.17 16.44 -0.10
N GLY A 414 12.38 15.88 1.09
CA GLY A 414 12.96 14.55 1.27
C GLY A 414 12.02 13.42 0.85
N TYR A 415 12.58 12.23 0.63
CA TYR A 415 11.77 11.02 0.49
C TYR A 415 11.02 10.77 1.82
N PRO A 416 9.70 10.54 1.78
CA PRO A 416 8.89 10.36 2.99
C PRO A 416 9.14 8.99 3.59
N SER A 417 10.11 8.90 4.49
CA SER A 417 10.28 7.72 5.33
C SER A 417 10.63 8.16 6.75
N PRO A 418 10.38 7.32 7.78
CA PRO A 418 10.75 7.67 9.15
C PRO A 418 12.24 8.07 9.31
N GLU A 419 13.12 7.53 8.45
CA GLU A 419 14.55 7.86 8.42
C GLU A 419 14.84 9.32 8.02
N MET A 420 13.88 10.02 7.41
CA MET A 420 14.03 11.38 6.90
C MET A 420 14.34 12.41 8.00
N PHE A 421 14.01 12.10 9.26
CA PHE A 421 14.28 12.93 10.43
C PHE A 421 15.57 12.55 11.16
N GLY A 422 16.28 11.52 10.69
CA GLY A 422 17.54 11.04 11.24
C GLY A 422 17.42 9.67 11.92
N GLN A 423 18.33 9.41 12.85
CA GLN A 423 18.36 8.12 13.55
C GLN A 423 17.27 8.04 14.62
N SER A 424 16.91 9.16 15.26
CA SER A 424 15.90 9.19 16.31
C SER A 424 15.15 10.51 16.32
N LEU A 425 14.05 10.51 17.08
CA LEU A 425 13.24 11.69 17.38
C LEU A 425 13.33 12.00 18.88
N PRO A 426 13.09 13.26 19.30
CA PRO A 426 13.11 13.67 20.71
C PRO A 426 11.94 13.13 21.54
N ALA A 427 11.10 12.29 20.94
CA ALA A 427 9.99 11.60 21.58
C ALA A 427 10.24 10.09 21.63
N SER A 428 9.76 9.42 22.67
CA SER A 428 9.77 7.96 22.76
C SER A 428 8.50 7.32 22.20
N ALA A 429 7.34 8.00 22.18
CA ALA A 429 6.09 7.46 21.62
C ALA A 429 5.47 8.29 20.47
N PHE A 430 5.34 9.61 20.62
CA PHE A 430 4.76 10.47 19.57
C PHE A 430 5.55 11.76 19.38
N PHE A 431 6.04 11.96 18.16
CA PHE A 431 6.54 13.27 17.70
C PHE A 431 5.51 13.92 16.78
N ILE A 432 4.98 15.07 17.19
CA ILE A 432 3.86 15.72 16.51
C ILE A 432 4.29 17.12 16.13
N ARG A 433 4.35 17.40 14.83
CA ARG A 433 4.83 18.69 14.31
C ARG A 433 3.95 19.28 13.22
N HIS A 434 3.69 20.58 13.24
CA HIS A 434 2.86 21.27 12.23
C HIS A 434 1.48 20.62 12.12
N VAL A 435 0.76 20.57 13.24
CA VAL A 435 -0.58 19.95 13.32
C VAL A 435 -1.60 20.95 13.83
N ASN A 436 -2.77 20.99 13.20
CA ASN A 436 -3.91 21.82 13.59
C ASN A 436 -5.12 20.93 13.94
N GLY A 437 -5.32 20.66 15.23
CA GLY A 437 -6.35 19.75 15.72
C GLY A 437 -5.85 18.31 15.79
N ILE A 438 -5.30 17.95 16.94
CA ILE A 438 -4.95 16.56 17.30
C ILE A 438 -5.69 16.15 18.57
N LYS A 439 -6.35 14.98 18.55
CA LYS A 439 -6.94 14.34 19.72
C LYS A 439 -6.22 13.02 20.00
N ILE A 440 -5.65 12.87 21.19
CA ILE A 440 -5.10 11.60 21.68
C ILE A 440 -5.81 11.25 22.98
N ASP A 441 -6.48 10.09 23.01
CA ASP A 441 -7.30 9.66 24.14
C ASP A 441 -7.20 8.15 24.35
N ASP A 442 -7.04 7.72 25.60
CA ASP A 442 -6.88 6.30 25.98
C ASP A 442 -5.68 5.65 25.27
N VAL A 443 -4.48 6.06 25.65
CA VAL A 443 -3.24 5.54 25.09
C VAL A 443 -2.29 5.07 26.18
N TRP A 444 -1.90 3.81 26.08
CA TRP A 444 -0.93 3.15 26.95
C TRP A 444 0.43 3.08 26.25
N ILE A 445 1.47 3.57 26.91
CA ILE A 445 2.85 3.60 26.43
C ILE A 445 3.68 2.81 27.44
N ASN A 446 4.09 1.61 27.04
CA ASN A 446 4.93 0.75 27.85
C ASN A 446 6.35 0.79 27.31
N LEU A 447 7.29 1.33 28.09
CA LEU A 447 8.70 1.38 27.74
C LEU A 447 9.42 0.20 28.39
N ALA A 448 10.05 -0.66 27.59
CA ALA A 448 10.81 -1.81 28.11
C ALA A 448 12.06 -1.35 28.88
N ARG A 449 12.71 -0.27 28.43
CA ARG A 449 13.87 0.35 29.06
C ARG A 449 13.58 1.80 29.40
N ASN A 450 14.28 2.31 30.42
CA ASN A 450 14.20 3.71 30.80
C ASN A 450 14.56 4.61 29.61
N ASP A 451 13.62 5.45 29.20
CA ASP A 451 13.85 6.44 28.14
C ASP A 451 13.94 7.84 28.75
N ALA A 452 15.04 8.54 28.44
CA ALA A 452 15.26 9.90 28.92
C ALA A 452 14.44 10.94 28.13
N ARG A 453 14.01 10.61 26.91
CA ARG A 453 13.18 11.46 26.05
C ARG A 453 11.78 11.64 26.64
N TYR A 454 11.03 12.54 26.04
CA TYR A 454 9.62 12.73 26.38
C TYR A 454 8.78 11.66 25.70
N ALA A 455 7.72 11.17 26.33
CA ALA A 455 6.77 10.27 25.69
C ALA A 455 6.11 10.94 24.48
N VAL A 456 5.69 12.19 24.64
CA VAL A 456 5.06 12.99 23.59
C VAL A 456 5.77 14.33 23.47
N VAL A 457 6.09 14.70 22.22
CA VAL A 457 6.63 16.02 21.86
C VAL A 457 5.68 16.69 20.88
N LEU A 458 5.30 17.92 21.19
CA LEU A 458 4.45 18.78 20.37
C LEU A 458 5.24 20.00 19.92
N ASP A 459 5.36 20.19 18.61
CA ASP A 459 6.13 21.26 17.97
C ASP A 459 5.26 21.97 16.90
N ASP A 460 5.04 23.28 16.99
CA ASP A 460 4.07 24.01 16.14
C ASP A 460 2.70 23.30 16.02
N VAL A 461 2.08 23.02 17.17
CA VAL A 461 0.76 22.36 17.25
C VAL A 461 -0.30 23.36 17.69
N HIS A 462 -1.32 23.53 16.85
CA HIS A 462 -2.49 24.37 17.08
C HIS A 462 -3.62 23.46 17.53
N PHE A 463 -4.12 23.63 18.76
CA PHE A 463 -5.16 22.78 19.35
C PHE A 463 -4.79 21.29 19.48
N ALA A 464 -4.28 20.93 20.66
CA ALA A 464 -4.13 19.54 21.07
C ALA A 464 -5.11 19.22 22.22
N TYR A 465 -5.73 18.05 22.16
CA TYR A 465 -6.47 17.44 23.26
C TYR A 465 -5.80 16.12 23.61
N LEU A 466 -5.14 16.07 24.77
CA LEU A 466 -4.51 14.87 25.30
C LEU A 466 -5.25 14.46 26.58
N ARG A 467 -5.72 13.21 26.65
CA ARG A 467 -6.43 12.66 27.80
C ARG A 467 -6.10 11.17 27.97
N ASN A 468 -6.15 10.67 29.21
CA ASN A 468 -5.98 9.25 29.52
C ASN A 468 -4.69 8.66 28.90
N LEU A 469 -3.56 9.38 29.08
CA LEU A 469 -2.24 8.90 28.67
C LEU A 469 -1.58 8.18 29.84
N TYR A 470 -1.28 6.90 29.67
CA TYR A 470 -0.64 6.05 30.67
C TYR A 470 0.77 5.71 30.20
N ILE A 471 1.79 6.13 30.94
CA ILE A 471 3.20 5.90 30.58
C ILE A 471 3.87 5.06 31.65
N LYS A 472 4.29 3.85 31.28
CA LYS A 472 5.13 3.00 32.11
C LYS A 472 6.58 3.16 31.68
N ASN A 473 7.30 4.05 32.37
CA ASN A 473 8.76 4.21 32.30
C ASN A 473 9.36 3.67 33.60
N GLY A 474 10.48 2.95 33.56
CA GLY A 474 11.03 2.31 34.76
C GLY A 474 11.61 3.28 35.80
N ASP A 475 11.76 4.57 35.48
CA ASP A 475 12.04 5.64 36.45
C ASP A 475 10.77 6.24 37.09
N GLY A 476 9.59 5.75 36.70
CA GLY A 476 8.29 6.22 37.16
C GLY A 476 7.90 7.62 36.70
N LYS A 477 8.69 8.26 35.83
CA LYS A 477 8.47 9.65 35.41
C LYS A 477 7.73 9.70 34.08
N THR A 478 6.55 10.31 34.11
CA THR A 478 5.85 10.78 32.92
C THR A 478 6.51 12.06 32.41
N ARG A 479 6.79 12.12 31.10
CA ARG A 479 7.42 13.29 30.47
C ARG A 479 6.66 13.65 29.20
N ILE A 480 5.95 14.77 29.18
CA ILE A 480 5.24 15.30 28.01
C ILE A 480 5.70 16.75 27.80
N ILE A 481 6.11 17.14 26.58
CA ILE A 481 6.31 18.55 26.23
C ILE A 481 5.01 19.15 25.70
N ALA A 482 4.59 20.29 26.28
CA ALA A 482 3.52 21.12 25.74
C ALA A 482 4.03 22.48 25.24
N PRO A 483 3.58 22.98 24.06
CA PRO A 483 3.67 24.40 23.71
C PRO A 483 2.80 25.28 24.61
N GLU A 484 2.99 26.59 24.49
CA GLU A 484 2.43 27.62 25.38
C GLU A 484 0.88 27.69 25.40
N ASN A 485 0.16 27.09 24.43
CA ASN A 485 -1.29 27.25 24.23
C ASN A 485 -2.10 25.93 24.12
N ILE A 486 -1.95 24.99 25.06
CA ILE A 486 -2.72 23.73 25.08
C ILE A 486 -3.71 23.66 26.25
N LYS A 487 -4.95 23.22 25.97
CA LYS A 487 -5.92 22.80 27.00
C LYS A 487 -5.76 21.30 27.26
N MET A 488 -5.09 20.94 28.36
CA MET A 488 -5.00 19.55 28.82
C MET A 488 -6.05 19.26 29.89
N SER A 489 -6.69 18.09 29.82
CA SER A 489 -7.45 17.53 30.94
C SER A 489 -6.67 16.35 31.52
N SER A 490 -6.05 16.57 32.68
CA SER A 490 -5.41 15.59 33.57
C SER A 490 -4.36 14.65 32.95
N SER A 491 -3.08 14.97 33.15
CA SER A 491 -1.96 14.02 33.20
C SER A 491 -1.04 14.44 34.34
N GLU A 492 -0.53 13.50 35.13
CA GLU A 492 0.43 13.79 36.20
C GLU A 492 1.79 14.15 35.58
N GLU A 493 2.31 15.34 35.93
CA GLU A 493 3.57 15.96 35.46
C GLU A 493 3.64 16.32 33.95
N VAL A 494 3.12 17.50 33.60
CA VAL A 494 3.31 18.09 32.25
C VAL A 494 4.51 19.04 32.25
N TYR A 495 5.48 18.85 31.34
CA TYR A 495 6.63 19.75 31.20
C TYR A 495 6.33 20.75 30.07
N LEU A 496 6.27 22.04 30.40
CA LEU A 496 6.16 23.09 29.38
C LEU A 496 7.54 23.30 28.73
N ALA A 497 7.55 23.84 27.51
CA ALA A 497 8.78 24.12 26.75
C ALA A 497 9.80 25.00 27.52
N ASP A 498 9.37 25.75 28.54
CA ASP A 498 10.21 26.56 29.43
C ASP A 498 10.74 25.80 30.67
N GLY A 499 10.54 24.48 30.73
CA GLY A 499 10.99 23.62 31.83
C GLY A 499 10.11 23.67 33.08
N LYS A 500 8.97 24.38 33.05
CA LYS A 500 8.03 24.39 34.18
C LYS A 500 7.15 23.14 34.17
N ILE A 501 7.05 22.51 35.34
CA ILE A 501 6.14 21.40 35.60
C ILE A 501 4.77 21.99 35.97
N LYS A 502 3.70 21.54 35.31
CA LYS A 502 2.31 21.84 35.67
C LYS A 502 1.61 20.65 36.30
#